data_AF-A0A1C5QVL0-F1
#
_entry.id   AF-A0A1C5QVL0-F1
#
_cell.length_a   1.000
_cell.length_b   1.000
_cell.length_c   1.000
_cell.angle_alpha   90.00
_cell.angle_beta   90.00
_cell.angle_gamma   90.00
#
_symmetry.space_group_name_H-M   'P 1'
#
loop_
_entity.id
_entity.type
_entity.pdbx_description
1 polymer ?
#
loop_
_entity_poly.entity_id
_entity_poly.type
_entity_poly.pdbx_seq_one_letter_code
_entity_poly.pdbx_strand_id
1 'polypeptide(L)'
;MEKETTPTCVDCGTQNCKFKDRTYPDFCLTTHLKEEDRQWALERYEEGRNHDIMVASAEVEYEGYCQWTRIQEIMEFARKIGAHRIGIANCIGLIREARIFARILRANGFEAYSVICKVAGQPKTSVGIPAQCERIGAAMCNPILQARLLNEAHTDLNVVIGLCVGHDSLFYKYSDAYVTTLVTKDRVTGNNPAAALYTAESYYKKKFFGGK
;
A
#
# COMPACT_ATOMS: atom_id res chain seq x y z
N MET A 1 -23.15 6.30 30.11
CA MET A 1 -23.05 4.97 29.47
C MET A 1 -21.69 4.91 28.81
N GLU A 2 -20.73 4.26 29.47
CA GLU A 2 -19.51 3.86 28.78
C GLU A 2 -19.94 2.91 27.65
N LYS A 3 -19.54 3.22 26.41
CA LYS A 3 -19.74 2.28 25.31
C LYS A 3 -18.82 1.11 25.60
N GLU A 4 -19.40 -0.03 25.92
CA GLU A 4 -18.68 -1.30 26.00
C GLU A 4 -18.07 -1.54 24.61
N THR A 5 -16.74 -1.51 24.55
CA THR A 5 -15.97 -1.69 23.32
C THR A 5 -15.58 -3.16 23.24
N THR A 6 -15.93 -3.82 22.14
CA THR A 6 -15.52 -5.21 21.90
C THR A 6 -14.01 -5.23 21.68
N PRO A 7 -13.22 -5.94 22.51
CA PRO A 7 -11.78 -6.04 22.32
C PRO A 7 -11.42 -6.71 20.98
N THR A 8 -10.36 -6.23 20.34
CA THR A 8 -9.90 -6.71 19.03
C THR A 8 -8.37 -6.88 19.02
N CYS A 9 -7.78 -7.24 17.88
CA CYS A 9 -6.33 -7.45 17.76
C CYS A 9 -5.47 -6.26 18.24
N VAL A 10 -5.96 -5.02 18.15
CA VAL A 10 -5.21 -3.84 18.64
C VAL A 10 -5.16 -3.73 20.17
N ASP A 11 -6.02 -4.45 20.88
CA ASP A 11 -6.09 -4.52 22.34
C ASP A 11 -5.29 -5.72 22.90
N CYS A 12 -4.70 -6.55 22.03
CA CYS A 12 -3.94 -7.74 22.42
C CYS A 12 -2.54 -7.37 22.95
N GLY A 13 -2.32 -7.58 24.26
CA GLY A 13 -1.03 -7.33 24.90
C GLY A 13 0.00 -8.47 24.82
N THR A 14 -0.35 -9.64 24.27
CA THR A 14 0.54 -10.83 24.28
C THR A 14 1.28 -11.05 22.97
N GLN A 15 0.66 -10.71 21.83
CA GLN A 15 1.19 -10.94 20.49
C GLN A 15 1.70 -12.38 20.28
N ASN A 16 1.08 -13.34 20.96
CA ASN A 16 1.52 -14.73 20.97
C ASN A 16 1.23 -15.48 19.66
N CYS A 17 0.51 -14.88 18.70
CA CYS A 17 0.25 -15.45 17.37
C CYS A 17 1.52 -15.70 16.53
N LYS A 18 2.65 -15.05 16.86
CA LYS A 18 3.95 -15.38 16.27
C LYS A 18 4.55 -16.69 16.79
N PHE A 19 4.04 -17.18 17.91
CA PHE A 19 4.40 -18.47 18.51
C PHE A 19 3.24 -19.44 18.34
N LYS A 20 3.52 -20.73 18.18
CA LYS A 20 2.49 -21.72 17.81
C LYS A 20 1.84 -22.41 19.02
N ASP A 21 2.34 -22.17 20.22
CA ASP A 21 2.12 -23.02 21.40
C ASP A 21 1.94 -22.23 22.71
N ARG A 22 1.54 -20.96 22.63
CA ARG A 22 1.38 -20.08 23.80
C ARG A 22 -0.09 -19.79 24.13
N THR A 23 -0.32 -19.11 25.26
CA THR A 23 -1.66 -18.73 25.72
C THR A 23 -2.20 -17.53 24.93
N TYR A 24 -3.49 -17.54 24.59
CA TYR A 24 -4.16 -16.47 23.85
C TYR A 24 -5.30 -15.85 24.68
N PRO A 25 -5.61 -14.55 24.50
CA PRO A 25 -6.79 -13.94 25.11
C PRO A 25 -8.10 -14.54 24.62
N ASP A 26 -9.17 -14.43 25.42
CA ASP A 26 -10.51 -14.97 25.09
C ASP A 26 -11.12 -14.36 23.82
N PHE A 27 -10.74 -13.15 23.44
CA PHE A 27 -11.21 -12.49 22.21
C PHE A 27 -10.32 -12.80 20.99
N CYS A 28 -9.31 -13.65 21.12
CA CYS A 28 -8.32 -13.85 20.06
C CYS A 28 -8.92 -14.52 18.83
N LEU A 29 -8.78 -13.87 17.68
CA LEU A 29 -9.23 -14.41 16.40
C LEU A 29 -8.48 -15.69 15.99
N THR A 30 -7.28 -15.98 16.51
CA THR A 30 -6.55 -17.21 16.18
C THR A 30 -7.20 -18.46 16.79
N THR A 31 -7.64 -18.39 18.04
CA THR A 31 -8.24 -19.52 18.76
C THR A 31 -9.76 -19.61 18.60
N HIS A 32 -10.40 -18.50 18.25
CA HIS A 32 -11.85 -18.42 18.03
C HIS A 32 -12.20 -18.23 16.54
N LEU A 33 -11.26 -18.52 15.64
CA LEU A 33 -11.54 -18.56 14.20
C LEU A 33 -12.50 -19.71 13.91
N LYS A 34 -13.49 -19.48 13.05
CA LYS A 34 -14.27 -20.59 12.54
C LYS A 34 -13.44 -21.38 11.53
N GLU A 35 -13.53 -22.71 11.58
CA GLU A 35 -12.80 -23.56 10.63
C GLU A 35 -13.22 -23.27 9.16
N GLU A 36 -14.46 -22.84 8.93
CA GLU A 36 -14.93 -22.40 7.60
C GLU A 36 -14.13 -21.22 7.04
N ASP A 37 -13.79 -20.22 7.87
CA ASP A 37 -13.01 -19.05 7.46
C ASP A 37 -11.56 -19.44 7.15
N ARG A 38 -11.01 -20.38 7.95
CA ARG A 38 -9.67 -20.93 7.73
C ARG A 38 -9.59 -21.66 6.39
N GLN A 39 -10.55 -22.55 6.13
CA GLN A 39 -10.61 -23.32 4.90
C GLN A 39 -10.82 -22.41 3.68
N TRP A 40 -11.72 -21.43 3.80
CA TRP A 40 -11.97 -20.43 2.76
C TRP A 40 -10.69 -19.66 2.36
N ALA A 41 -9.85 -19.30 3.33
CA ALA A 41 -8.59 -18.61 3.05
C ALA A 41 -7.57 -19.52 2.34
N LEU A 42 -7.49 -20.80 2.73
CA LEU A 42 -6.60 -21.78 2.10
C LEU A 42 -6.96 -22.01 0.63
N GLU A 43 -8.25 -22.16 0.33
CA GLU A 43 -8.75 -22.33 -1.05
C GLU A 43 -8.39 -21.15 -1.95
N ARG A 44 -8.33 -19.93 -1.40
CA ARG A 44 -8.00 -18.72 -2.15
C ARG A 44 -6.52 -18.58 -2.47
N TYR A 45 -5.62 -19.22 -1.72
CA TYR A 45 -4.22 -19.27 -2.13
C TYR A 45 -4.04 -20.04 -3.43
N GLU A 46 -4.94 -20.98 -3.74
CA GLU A 46 -4.94 -21.73 -5.01
C GLU A 46 -5.54 -20.93 -6.18
N GLU A 47 -6.13 -19.75 -5.92
CA GLU A 47 -6.67 -18.89 -6.98
C GLU A 47 -5.56 -18.09 -7.68
N GLY A 48 -5.50 -18.21 -9.01
CA GLY A 48 -4.60 -17.41 -9.84
C GLY A 48 -3.13 -17.61 -9.47
N ARG A 49 -2.47 -16.54 -9.01
CA ARG A 49 -1.07 -16.56 -8.59
C ARG A 49 -0.88 -16.36 -7.08
N ASN A 50 -1.95 -16.45 -6.29
CA ASN A 50 -1.90 -16.08 -4.88
C ASN A 50 -0.88 -16.89 -4.09
N HIS A 51 -0.76 -18.20 -4.34
CA HIS A 51 0.25 -19.05 -3.73
C HIS A 51 1.67 -18.59 -4.07
N ASP A 52 1.98 -18.35 -5.35
CA ASP A 52 3.29 -17.87 -5.80
C ASP A 52 3.66 -16.53 -5.14
N ILE A 53 2.71 -15.60 -5.07
CA ILE A 53 2.88 -14.30 -4.42
C ILE A 53 3.17 -14.47 -2.93
N MET A 54 2.45 -15.36 -2.24
CA MET A 54 2.62 -15.60 -0.81
C MET A 54 3.99 -16.21 -0.50
N VAL A 55 4.41 -17.21 -1.28
CA VAL A 55 5.73 -17.84 -1.14
C VAL A 55 6.84 -16.82 -1.40
N ALA A 56 6.77 -16.08 -2.51
CA ALA A 56 7.78 -15.07 -2.85
C ALA A 56 7.87 -13.97 -1.77
N SER A 57 6.75 -13.59 -1.15
CA SER A 57 6.71 -12.62 -0.05
C SER A 57 7.49 -13.12 1.17
N ALA A 58 7.28 -14.38 1.56
CA ALA A 58 7.97 -15.00 2.70
C ALA A 58 9.48 -15.18 2.44
N GLU A 59 9.86 -15.55 1.21
CA GLU A 59 11.26 -15.66 0.82
C GLU A 59 11.99 -14.31 0.86
N VAL A 60 11.36 -13.24 0.35
CA VAL A 60 11.95 -11.88 0.41
C VAL A 60 12.13 -11.41 1.83
N GLU A 61 11.15 -11.66 2.71
CA GLU A 61 11.27 -11.36 4.13
C GLU A 61 12.46 -12.10 4.74
N TYR A 62 12.56 -13.41 4.53
CA TYR A 62 13.62 -14.24 5.09
C TYR A 62 15.02 -13.83 4.61
N GLU A 63 15.19 -13.66 3.29
CA GLU A 63 16.49 -13.35 2.68
C GLU A 63 16.95 -11.91 2.99
N GLY A 64 16.00 -10.98 3.06
CA GLY A 64 16.26 -9.54 3.20
C GLY A 64 16.11 -8.97 4.60
N TYR A 65 15.76 -9.79 5.59
CA TYR A 65 15.35 -9.34 6.93
C TYR A 65 16.34 -8.35 7.55
N CYS A 66 15.88 -7.11 7.78
CA CYS A 66 16.68 -6.00 8.33
C CYS A 66 17.95 -5.64 7.51
N GLN A 67 18.07 -6.09 6.27
CA GLN A 67 19.21 -5.81 5.37
C GLN A 67 18.78 -5.02 4.14
N TRP A 68 17.62 -5.32 3.58
CA TRP A 68 17.15 -4.70 2.35
C TRP A 68 16.26 -3.49 2.62
N THR A 69 16.47 -2.44 1.82
CA THR A 69 15.52 -1.33 1.73
C THR A 69 14.26 -1.78 0.99
N ARG A 70 13.13 -1.06 1.17
CA ARG A 70 11.90 -1.32 0.40
C ARG A 70 12.09 -1.32 -1.12
N ILE A 71 13.04 -0.53 -1.65
CA ILE A 71 13.38 -0.55 -3.08
C ILE A 71 14.00 -1.89 -3.48
N GLN A 72 14.91 -2.42 -2.66
CA GLN A 72 15.51 -3.74 -2.87
C GLN A 72 14.46 -4.85 -2.72
N GLU A 73 13.65 -4.82 -1.67
CA GLU A 73 12.54 -5.79 -1.48
C GLU A 73 11.62 -5.84 -2.70
N ILE A 74 11.24 -4.70 -3.26
CA ILE A 74 10.40 -4.64 -4.48
C ILE A 74 11.10 -5.30 -5.67
N MET A 75 12.39 -5.05 -5.86
CA MET A 75 13.14 -5.66 -6.97
C MET A 75 13.30 -7.17 -6.77
N GLU A 76 13.65 -7.64 -5.58
CA GLU A 76 13.78 -9.09 -5.32
C GLU A 76 12.44 -9.81 -5.42
N PHE A 77 11.38 -9.21 -4.88
CA PHE A 77 10.02 -9.70 -5.04
C PHE A 77 9.63 -9.79 -6.52
N ALA A 78 9.87 -8.73 -7.30
CA ALA A 78 9.61 -8.72 -8.74
C ALA A 78 10.33 -9.86 -9.46
N ARG A 79 11.62 -10.12 -9.16
CA ARG A 79 12.36 -11.25 -9.77
C ARG A 79 11.74 -12.59 -9.44
N LYS A 80 11.39 -12.84 -8.17
CA LYS A 80 10.80 -14.11 -7.72
C LYS A 80 9.45 -14.39 -8.38
N ILE A 81 8.64 -13.37 -8.62
CA ILE A 81 7.34 -13.52 -9.29
C ILE A 81 7.45 -13.42 -10.83
N GLY A 82 8.66 -13.32 -11.39
CA GLY A 82 8.89 -13.18 -12.82
C GLY A 82 8.40 -11.86 -13.44
N ALA A 83 8.22 -10.81 -12.62
CA ALA A 83 7.82 -9.50 -13.08
C ALA A 83 9.03 -8.74 -13.67
N HIS A 84 8.92 -8.35 -14.94
CA HIS A 84 9.97 -7.63 -15.66
C HIS A 84 9.57 -6.18 -15.96
N ARG A 85 8.30 -5.95 -16.35
CA ARG A 85 7.75 -4.63 -16.61
C ARG A 85 7.04 -4.09 -15.38
N ILE A 86 7.69 -3.16 -14.69
CA ILE A 86 7.18 -2.54 -13.47
C ILE A 86 6.44 -1.25 -13.81
N GLY A 87 5.15 -1.22 -13.48
CA GLY A 87 4.33 -0.03 -13.58
C GLY A 87 4.53 0.90 -12.39
N ILE A 88 4.52 2.22 -12.65
CA ILE A 88 4.70 3.24 -11.62
C ILE A 88 3.53 4.22 -11.68
N ALA A 89 2.62 4.11 -10.71
CA ALA A 89 1.55 5.08 -10.52
C ALA A 89 2.02 6.15 -9.53
N ASN A 90 2.36 7.35 -10.02
CA ASN A 90 2.96 8.39 -9.18
C ASN A 90 2.15 9.68 -9.12
N CYS A 91 2.26 10.37 -7.97
CA CYS A 91 1.78 11.73 -7.88
C CYS A 91 2.71 12.71 -8.58
N ILE A 92 2.14 13.76 -9.17
CA ILE A 92 2.90 14.90 -9.73
C ILE A 92 3.85 15.54 -8.70
N GLY A 93 3.45 15.57 -7.43
CA GLY A 93 4.28 16.11 -6.35
C GLY A 93 5.48 15.24 -5.96
N LEU A 94 5.56 14.01 -6.48
CA LEU A 94 6.66 13.06 -6.24
C LEU A 94 7.24 12.55 -7.57
N ILE A 95 7.19 13.37 -8.62
CA ILE A 95 7.71 13.00 -9.94
C ILE A 95 9.23 12.79 -9.93
N ARG A 96 9.96 13.48 -9.05
CA ARG A 96 11.41 13.32 -8.93
C ARG A 96 11.77 11.95 -8.37
N GLU A 97 11.08 11.54 -7.31
CA GLU A 97 11.20 10.24 -6.65
C GLU A 97 10.82 9.13 -7.63
N ALA A 98 9.72 9.28 -8.37
CA ALA A 98 9.32 8.35 -9.42
C ALA A 98 10.37 8.21 -10.53
N ARG A 99 10.98 9.32 -10.96
CA ARG A 99 12.10 9.29 -11.94
C ARG A 99 13.34 8.59 -11.39
N ILE A 100 13.67 8.80 -10.12
CA ILE A 100 14.78 8.10 -9.45
C ILE A 100 14.50 6.60 -9.43
N PHE A 101 13.32 6.19 -8.96
CA PHE A 101 12.93 4.79 -8.90
C PHE A 101 12.93 4.13 -10.29
N ALA A 102 12.37 4.78 -11.31
CA ALA A 102 12.41 4.28 -12.69
C ALA A 102 13.84 4.11 -13.23
N ARG A 103 14.79 4.98 -12.85
CA ARG A 103 16.21 4.81 -13.22
C ARG A 103 16.85 3.63 -12.49
N ILE A 104 16.54 3.46 -11.20
CA ILE A 104 17.03 2.31 -10.42
C ILE A 104 16.53 1.01 -11.05
N LEU A 105 15.25 0.91 -11.37
CA LEU A 105 14.66 -0.27 -12.04
C LEU A 105 15.38 -0.58 -13.36
N ARG A 106 15.52 0.40 -14.24
CA ARG A 106 16.21 0.23 -15.53
C ARG A 106 17.68 -0.17 -15.38
N ALA A 107 18.38 0.40 -14.39
CA ALA A 107 19.75 0.03 -14.09
C ALA A 107 19.89 -1.41 -13.56
N ASN A 108 18.80 -2.01 -13.07
CA ASN A 108 18.75 -3.37 -12.53
C ASN A 108 18.04 -4.36 -13.48
N GLY A 109 17.89 -4.00 -14.75
CA GLY A 109 17.38 -4.89 -15.79
C GLY A 109 15.86 -4.99 -15.88
N PHE A 110 15.11 -4.12 -15.20
CA PHE A 110 13.65 -4.05 -15.34
C PHE A 110 13.23 -3.03 -16.41
N GLU A 111 12.07 -3.25 -17.01
CA GLU A 111 11.37 -2.19 -17.71
C GLU A 111 10.56 -1.35 -16.72
N ALA A 112 10.57 -0.03 -16.88
CA ALA A 112 9.79 0.89 -16.04
C ALA A 112 8.85 1.72 -16.90
N TYR A 113 7.55 1.60 -16.66
CA TYR A 113 6.49 2.36 -17.33
C TYR A 113 5.69 3.16 -16.29
N SER A 114 5.57 4.48 -16.45
CA SER A 114 5.01 5.36 -15.42
C SER A 114 3.82 6.14 -15.93
N VAL A 115 2.76 6.22 -15.12
CA VAL A 115 1.60 7.06 -15.38
C VAL A 115 1.40 8.03 -14.22
N ILE A 116 1.42 9.33 -14.53
CA ILE A 116 1.30 10.42 -13.56
C ILE A 116 -0.15 10.66 -13.17
N CYS A 117 -0.39 11.07 -11.93
CA CYS A 117 -1.74 11.23 -11.39
C CYS A 117 -2.62 12.25 -12.13
N LYS A 118 -2.04 13.17 -12.88
CA LYS A 118 -2.76 14.22 -13.64
C LYS A 118 -3.03 13.83 -15.10
N VAL A 119 -2.83 12.57 -15.47
CA VAL A 119 -3.11 12.08 -16.82
C VAL A 119 -4.54 12.46 -17.25
N ALA A 120 -4.69 12.84 -18.53
CA ALA A 120 -5.86 13.49 -19.15
C ALA A 120 -6.18 14.93 -18.72
N GLY A 121 -5.60 15.47 -17.64
CA GLY A 121 -5.67 16.90 -17.32
C GLY A 121 -7.07 17.48 -17.08
N GLN A 122 -8.08 16.62 -16.82
CA GLN A 122 -9.47 17.05 -16.70
C GLN A 122 -9.69 17.99 -15.51
N PRO A 123 -10.57 19.00 -15.63
CA PRO A 123 -10.87 19.89 -14.51
C PRO A 123 -11.65 19.14 -13.43
N LYS A 124 -11.42 19.48 -12.16
CA LYS A 124 -12.10 18.86 -11.01
C LYS A 124 -13.62 18.96 -11.13
N THR A 125 -14.11 20.11 -11.56
CA THR A 125 -15.54 20.38 -11.74
C THR A 125 -16.22 19.44 -12.73
N SER A 126 -15.51 18.84 -13.70
CA SER A 126 -16.10 17.92 -14.69
C SER A 126 -16.67 16.63 -14.11
N VAL A 127 -16.25 16.25 -12.90
CA VAL A 127 -16.71 15.03 -12.20
C VAL A 127 -17.44 15.35 -10.89
N GLY A 128 -17.94 16.59 -10.75
CA GLY A 128 -18.70 17.02 -9.58
C GLY A 128 -17.85 17.36 -8.35
N ILE A 129 -16.52 17.47 -8.47
CA ILE A 129 -15.69 17.98 -7.36
C ILE A 129 -15.93 19.49 -7.22
N PRO A 130 -16.17 20.02 -6.00
CA PRO A 130 -16.42 21.44 -5.79
C PRO A 130 -15.34 22.35 -6.39
N ALA A 131 -15.75 23.43 -7.07
CA ALA A 131 -14.84 24.37 -7.73
C ALA A 131 -13.78 24.98 -6.78
N GLN A 132 -14.13 25.19 -5.51
CA GLN A 132 -13.19 25.66 -4.48
C GLN A 132 -11.95 24.76 -4.32
N CYS A 133 -12.06 23.46 -4.64
CA CYS A 133 -10.93 22.54 -4.61
C CYS A 133 -9.91 22.80 -5.72
N GLU A 134 -10.25 23.55 -6.77
CA GLU A 134 -9.32 23.95 -7.85
C GLU A 134 -8.26 24.96 -7.37
N ARG A 135 -8.48 25.61 -6.22
CA ARG A 135 -7.50 26.54 -5.59
C ARG A 135 -6.14 25.90 -5.30
N ILE A 136 -6.10 24.57 -5.10
CA ILE A 136 -4.87 23.80 -4.87
C ILE A 136 -4.43 23.00 -6.12
N GLY A 137 -4.96 23.37 -7.29
CA GLY A 137 -4.66 22.80 -8.60
C GLY A 137 -5.95 22.45 -9.37
N ALA A 138 -6.07 22.96 -10.60
CA ALA A 138 -7.30 22.85 -11.41
C ALA A 138 -7.57 21.42 -11.91
N ALA A 139 -6.53 20.72 -12.37
CA ALA A 139 -6.68 19.35 -12.87
C ALA A 139 -7.00 18.36 -11.74
N MET A 140 -7.93 17.44 -11.96
CA MET A 140 -8.20 16.31 -11.06
C MET A 140 -7.06 15.29 -11.11
N CYS A 141 -6.99 14.43 -10.09
CA CYS A 141 -6.20 13.22 -10.24
C CYS A 141 -7.08 12.13 -10.85
N ASN A 142 -6.52 11.27 -11.69
CA ASN A 142 -7.27 10.21 -12.37
C ASN A 142 -6.66 8.82 -12.08
N PRO A 143 -6.81 8.29 -10.86
CA PRO A 143 -6.22 7.00 -10.47
C PRO A 143 -6.79 5.81 -11.25
N ILE A 144 -8.06 5.89 -11.66
CA ILE A 144 -8.70 4.86 -12.50
C ILE A 144 -8.03 4.84 -13.88
N LEU A 145 -7.78 6.00 -14.48
CA LEU A 145 -7.06 6.06 -15.76
C LEU A 145 -5.58 5.69 -15.61
N GLN A 146 -4.95 5.98 -14.46
CA GLN A 146 -3.60 5.46 -14.17
C GLN A 146 -3.59 3.93 -14.22
N ALA A 147 -4.51 3.27 -13.51
CA ALA A 147 -4.62 1.81 -13.50
C ALA A 147 -4.88 1.28 -14.91
N ARG A 148 -5.87 1.83 -15.63
CA ARG A 148 -6.19 1.42 -17.00
C ARG A 148 -5.00 1.50 -17.95
N LEU A 149 -4.25 2.60 -17.94
CA LEU A 149 -3.09 2.78 -18.83
C LEU A 149 -1.91 1.86 -18.46
N LEU A 150 -1.78 1.46 -17.19
CA LEU A 150 -0.80 0.46 -16.77
C LEU A 150 -1.24 -0.95 -17.16
N ASN A 151 -2.53 -1.27 -17.05
CA ASN A 151 -3.10 -2.53 -17.53
C ASN A 151 -2.94 -2.66 -19.06
N GLU A 152 -3.25 -1.59 -19.82
CA GLU A 152 -3.03 -1.52 -21.28
C GLU A 152 -1.54 -1.64 -21.65
N ALA A 153 -0.64 -1.19 -20.77
CA ALA A 153 0.80 -1.38 -20.93
C ALA A 153 1.29 -2.77 -20.49
N HIS A 154 0.40 -3.65 -20.03
CA HIS A 154 0.68 -5.01 -19.55
C HIS A 154 1.83 -5.06 -18.54
N THR A 155 1.78 -4.19 -17.53
CA THR A 155 2.76 -4.22 -16.42
C THR A 155 2.54 -5.45 -15.53
N ASP A 156 3.61 -6.09 -15.08
CA ASP A 156 3.56 -7.33 -14.29
C ASP A 156 3.36 -7.07 -12.78
N LEU A 157 3.88 -5.94 -12.30
CA LEU A 157 3.76 -5.46 -10.92
C LEU A 157 3.63 -3.94 -10.93
N ASN A 158 2.70 -3.40 -10.15
CA ASN A 158 2.50 -1.96 -10.02
C ASN A 158 3.05 -1.43 -8.68
N VAL A 159 3.74 -0.29 -8.75
CA VAL A 159 4.30 0.40 -7.59
C VAL A 159 3.68 1.79 -7.48
N VAL A 160 3.04 2.03 -6.34
CA VAL A 160 2.46 3.33 -5.99
C VAL A 160 3.52 4.23 -5.35
N ILE A 161 3.62 5.47 -5.86
CA ILE A 161 4.49 6.53 -5.33
C ILE A 161 3.63 7.76 -5.00
N GLY A 162 3.11 7.72 -3.77
CA GLY A 162 2.48 8.81 -3.05
C GLY A 162 1.29 9.46 -3.73
N LEU A 163 0.30 8.66 -4.16
CA LEU A 163 -1.03 9.22 -4.42
C LEU A 163 -1.69 9.61 -3.09
N CYS A 164 -2.87 10.23 -3.17
CA CYS A 164 -3.62 10.59 -1.97
C CYS A 164 -4.43 9.38 -1.51
N VAL A 165 -4.78 9.31 -0.22
CA VAL A 165 -5.48 8.17 0.41
C VAL A 165 -6.59 7.56 -0.47
N GLY A 166 -7.58 8.36 -0.90
CA GLY A 166 -8.68 7.85 -1.75
C GLY A 166 -8.26 7.49 -3.18
N HIS A 167 -7.18 8.10 -3.69
CA HIS A 167 -6.66 7.77 -5.02
C HIS A 167 -5.86 6.46 -5.01
N ASP A 168 -5.11 6.17 -3.94
CA ASP A 168 -4.43 4.88 -3.75
C ASP A 168 -5.46 3.75 -3.73
N SER A 169 -6.53 3.89 -2.94
CA SER A 169 -7.61 2.90 -2.88
C SER A 169 -8.28 2.64 -4.23
N LEU A 170 -8.55 3.70 -5.00
CA LEU A 170 -9.11 3.54 -6.35
C LEU A 170 -8.11 2.87 -7.29
N PHE A 171 -6.84 3.24 -7.24
CA PHE A 171 -5.82 2.58 -8.05
C PHE A 171 -5.73 1.08 -7.77
N TYR A 172 -5.67 0.68 -6.48
CA TYR A 172 -5.64 -0.73 -6.08
C TYR A 172 -6.86 -1.50 -6.58
N LYS A 173 -8.04 -0.88 -6.53
CA LYS A 173 -9.29 -1.51 -6.97
C LYS A 173 -9.34 -1.81 -8.47
N TYR A 174 -8.66 -1.01 -9.30
CA TYR A 174 -8.74 -1.11 -10.77
C TYR A 174 -7.45 -1.62 -11.44
N SER A 175 -6.40 -1.90 -10.67
CA SER A 175 -5.18 -2.52 -11.18
C SER A 175 -5.40 -4.01 -11.44
N ASP A 176 -5.05 -4.49 -12.62
CA ASP A 176 -5.12 -5.94 -12.93
C ASP A 176 -3.91 -6.68 -12.34
N ALA A 177 -2.75 -6.02 -12.32
CA ALA A 177 -1.55 -6.53 -11.66
C ALA A 177 -1.59 -6.30 -10.14
N TYR A 178 -0.87 -7.14 -9.39
CA TYR A 178 -0.62 -6.89 -7.96
C TYR A 178 0.02 -5.52 -7.76
N VAL A 179 -0.28 -4.89 -6.61
CA VAL A 179 0.20 -3.54 -6.31
C VAL A 179 0.90 -3.50 -4.96
N THR A 180 2.03 -2.79 -4.91
CA THR A 180 2.70 -2.43 -3.66
C THR A 180 2.95 -0.92 -3.59
N THR A 181 3.18 -0.40 -2.39
CA THR A 181 3.48 1.02 -2.16
C THR A 181 4.94 1.20 -1.80
N LEU A 182 5.63 2.06 -2.53
CA LEU A 182 6.98 2.49 -2.16
C LEU A 182 6.95 3.73 -1.26
N VAL A 183 6.06 4.69 -1.53
CA VAL A 183 5.95 5.93 -0.75
C VAL A 183 4.49 6.19 -0.40
N THR A 184 4.15 6.11 0.88
CA THR A 184 2.85 6.59 1.39
C THR A 184 2.93 8.09 1.59
N LYS A 185 2.05 8.84 0.90
CA LYS A 185 2.15 10.30 0.88
C LYS A 185 1.77 10.92 2.22
N ASP A 186 2.70 11.68 2.78
CA ASP A 186 2.43 12.57 3.89
C ASP A 186 3.32 13.81 3.78
N ARG A 187 2.76 14.92 3.29
CA ARG A 187 3.56 16.13 3.08
C ARG A 187 4.05 16.76 4.39
N VAL A 188 3.39 16.47 5.51
CA VAL A 188 3.73 17.08 6.81
C VAL A 188 4.95 16.39 7.42
N THR A 189 5.05 15.08 7.27
CA THR A 189 6.14 14.26 7.86
C THR A 189 7.24 13.91 6.86
N GLY A 190 7.25 14.52 5.67
CA GLY A 190 8.25 14.20 4.62
C GLY A 190 8.04 12.82 4.00
N ASN A 191 6.79 12.38 3.90
CA ASN A 191 6.33 11.06 3.46
C ASN A 191 6.72 9.91 4.40
N ASN A 192 6.81 10.21 5.70
CA ASN A 192 7.01 9.24 6.76
C ASN A 192 5.83 9.28 7.76
N PRO A 193 4.64 8.76 7.37
CA PRO A 193 3.45 8.85 8.23
C PRO A 193 3.60 8.13 9.57
N ALA A 194 4.52 7.16 9.71
CA ALA A 194 4.82 6.51 10.98
C ALA A 194 5.32 7.49 12.05
N ALA A 195 6.00 8.57 11.64
CA ALA A 195 6.43 9.63 12.56
C ALA A 195 5.26 10.24 13.34
N ALA A 196 4.09 10.37 12.72
CA ALA A 196 2.91 10.90 13.40
C ALA A 196 2.40 9.95 14.51
N LEU A 197 2.51 8.63 14.30
CA LEU A 197 2.14 7.60 15.26
C LEU A 197 3.13 7.57 16.44
N TYR A 198 4.42 7.61 16.16
CA TYR A 198 5.47 7.60 17.19
C TYR A 198 5.36 8.77 18.16
N THR A 199 4.79 9.89 17.71
CA THR A 199 4.56 11.07 18.56
C THR A 199 3.10 11.27 18.94
N ALA A 200 2.21 10.31 18.64
CA ALA A 200 0.77 10.44 18.88
C ALA A 200 0.43 10.56 20.36
N GLU A 201 1.17 9.88 21.24
CA GLU A 201 0.97 9.95 22.70
C GLU A 201 1.77 11.06 23.39
N SER A 202 2.58 11.81 22.62
CA SER A 202 3.43 12.90 23.11
C SER A 202 3.11 14.22 22.40
N TYR A 203 3.97 14.67 21.48
CA TYR A 203 3.87 15.96 20.81
C TYR A 203 2.56 16.15 20.03
N TYR A 204 1.97 15.07 19.50
CA TYR A 204 0.71 15.12 18.77
C TYR A 204 -0.50 14.62 19.58
N LYS A 205 -0.38 14.43 20.90
CA LYS A 205 -1.49 13.98 21.75
C LYS A 205 -2.73 14.87 21.64
N LYS A 206 -2.54 16.18 21.80
CA LYS A 206 -3.63 17.16 21.64
C LYS A 206 -4.23 17.16 20.23
N LYS A 207 -3.41 16.88 19.21
CA LYS A 207 -3.82 16.87 17.80
C LYS A 207 -4.72 15.69 17.47
N PHE A 208 -4.43 14.50 18.01
CA PHE A 208 -5.16 13.27 17.66
C PHE A 208 -6.23 12.85 18.67
N PHE A 209 -6.03 13.12 19.96
CA PHE A 209 -6.94 12.67 21.01
C PHE A 209 -7.78 13.79 21.63
N GLY A 210 -7.65 15.02 21.11
CA GLY A 210 -8.25 16.21 21.71
C GLY A 210 -7.59 16.58 23.04
N GLY A 211 -7.60 17.87 23.37
CA GLY A 211 -7.28 18.29 24.74
C GLY A 211 -8.52 18.17 25.61
N LYS A 212 -8.37 17.60 26.81
CA LYS A 212 -8.84 18.37 27.96
C LYS A 212 -7.77 19.42 28.25
#